data_AF-A0A1Q3BWP0-F1
#
_entry.id   AF-A0A1Q3BWP0-F1
#
_cell.length_a   1.000
_cell.length_b   1.000
_cell.length_c   1.000
_cell.angle_alpha   90.00
_cell.angle_beta   90.00
_cell.angle_gamma   90.00
#
_symmetry.space_group_name_H-M   'P 1'
#
loop_
_entity.id
_entity.type
_entity.pdbx_description
1 polymer ?
#
loop_
_entity_poly.entity_id
_entity_poly.type
_entity_poly.pdbx_seq_one_letter_code
_entity_poly.pdbx_strand_id
1 'polypeptide(L)'
;EIDVLKKTFSKFSNSSAKLDNLLGLQRCVFDKAGLGYEEMKNVKHFRNFFVKKNEPKIVCNYCGSFGHISTSCIHKKNLGLVKARKVWVPKGTFVTNLQGPKFKWVPKV
;
A
#
# COMPACT_ATOMS: atom_id res chain seq x y z
N GLU A 1 47.09 -14.50 -33.07
CA GLU A 1 46.59 -14.86 -31.71
C GLU A 1 46.56 -13.68 -30.75
N ILE A 2 47.67 -12.94 -30.55
CA ILE A 2 47.74 -11.82 -29.59
C ILE A 2 46.75 -10.68 -29.89
N ASP A 3 46.53 -10.34 -31.15
CA ASP A 3 45.60 -9.25 -31.53
C ASP A 3 44.13 -9.58 -31.21
N VAL A 4 43.72 -10.82 -31.51
CA VAL A 4 42.38 -11.34 -31.17
C VAL A 4 42.19 -11.34 -29.65
N LEU A 5 43.21 -11.76 -28.89
CA LEU A 5 43.19 -11.76 -27.43
C LEU A 5 43.09 -10.35 -26.85
N LYS A 6 43.81 -9.37 -27.41
CA LYS A 6 43.69 -7.97 -27.00
C LYS A 6 42.29 -7.42 -27.27
N LYS A 7 41.69 -7.78 -28.40
CA LYS A 7 40.34 -7.35 -28.77
C LYS A 7 39.26 -7.93 -27.83
N THR A 8 39.38 -9.19 -27.43
CA THR A 8 38.47 -9.80 -26.45
C THR A 8 38.64 -9.18 -25.06
N PHE A 9 39.89 -8.96 -24.61
CA PHE A 9 40.16 -8.28 -23.34
C PHE A 9 39.61 -6.84 -23.32
N SER A 10 39.79 -6.09 -24.39
CA SER A 10 39.23 -4.73 -24.51
C SER A 10 37.71 -4.75 -24.43
N LYS A 11 37.06 -5.71 -25.11
CA LYS A 11 35.60 -5.86 -25.06
C LYS A 11 35.10 -6.22 -23.66
N PHE A 12 35.81 -7.12 -22.96
CA PHE A 12 35.51 -7.50 -21.59
C PHE A 12 35.66 -6.32 -20.62
N SER A 13 36.79 -5.62 -20.66
CA SER A 13 37.04 -4.44 -19.81
C SER A 13 36.01 -3.33 -20.03
N ASN A 14 35.62 -3.07 -21.29
CA ASN A 14 34.56 -2.12 -21.59
C ASN A 14 33.19 -2.55 -21.06
N SER A 15 32.92 -3.86 -21.00
CA SER A 15 31.67 -4.38 -20.42
C SER A 15 31.67 -4.31 -18.89
N SER A 16 32.81 -4.54 -18.24
CA SER A 16 32.92 -4.43 -16.77
C SER A 16 32.70 -3.00 -16.31
N ALA A 17 33.33 -2.02 -16.97
CA ALA A 17 33.15 -0.61 -16.64
C ALA A 17 31.68 -0.15 -16.78
N LYS A 18 30.94 -0.68 -17.75
CA LYS A 18 29.49 -0.39 -17.88
C LYS A 18 28.67 -1.02 -16.75
N LEU A 19 29.00 -2.26 -16.37
CA LEU A 19 28.36 -2.93 -15.24
C LEU A 19 28.62 -2.19 -13.93
N ASP A 20 29.86 -1.77 -13.69
CA ASP A 20 30.25 -1.02 -12.50
C ASP A 20 29.52 0.33 -12.40
N ASN A 21 29.35 1.03 -13.53
CA ASN A 21 28.56 2.28 -13.57
C ASN A 21 27.08 2.03 -13.26
N LEU A 22 26.49 0.96 -13.79
CA LEU A 22 25.08 0.61 -13.55
C LEU A 22 24.85 0.21 -12.08
N LEU A 23 25.74 -0.61 -11.51
CA LEU A 23 25.70 -1.00 -10.10
C LEU A 23 26.00 0.19 -9.18
N GLY A 24 26.90 1.09 -9.57
CA GLY A 24 27.23 2.32 -8.85
C GLY A 24 26.04 3.27 -8.71
N LEU A 25 25.22 3.41 -9.74
CA LEU A 25 24.00 4.23 -9.71
C LEU A 25 22.88 3.62 -8.84
N GLN A 26 22.86 2.29 -8.70
CA GLN A 26 21.87 1.57 -7.90
C GLN A 26 22.23 1.50 -6.40
N ARG A 27 23.50 1.76 -6.04
CA ARG A 27 23.96 1.77 -4.65
C ARG A 27 23.37 2.96 -3.91
N CYS A 28 22.34 2.70 -3.12
CA CYS A 28 21.86 3.64 -2.13
C CYS A 28 23.04 4.02 -1.21
N VAL A 29 23.33 5.32 -1.04
CA VAL A 29 24.48 5.82 -0.24
C VAL A 29 24.47 5.28 1.21
N PHE A 30 23.34 4.77 1.66
CA PHE A 30 23.15 4.21 3.01
C PHE A 30 23.46 2.70 3.11
N ASP A 31 23.61 1.98 2.00
CA ASP A 31 23.90 0.55 2.01
C ASP A 31 25.41 0.31 2.12
N LYS A 32 25.86 0.07 3.36
CA LYS A 32 27.28 -0.10 3.72
C LYS A 32 27.78 -1.55 3.58
N ALA A 33 26.97 -2.49 3.09
CA ALA A 33 27.27 -3.92 3.15
C ALA A 33 27.58 -4.59 1.78
N GLY A 34 27.80 -3.81 0.72
CA GLY A 34 28.05 -4.33 -0.62
C GLY A 34 29.51 -4.67 -0.95
N LEU A 35 29.74 -5.74 -1.74
CA LEU A 35 31.03 -6.03 -2.37
C LEU A 35 31.48 -4.84 -3.23
N GLY A 36 32.66 -4.27 -2.94
CA GLY A 36 33.17 -3.08 -3.62
C GLY A 36 32.65 -1.75 -3.06
N TYR A 37 32.17 -1.72 -1.82
CA TYR A 37 31.94 -0.48 -1.07
C TYR A 37 33.27 0.15 -0.67
N GLU A 38 33.56 1.34 -1.20
CA GLU A 38 34.59 2.24 -0.66
C GLU A 38 33.92 3.36 0.12
N GLU A 39 34.37 3.57 1.35
CA GLU A 39 33.85 4.63 2.21
C GLU A 39 34.24 6.00 1.62
N MET A 40 33.28 6.66 0.96
CA MET A 40 33.49 7.97 0.39
C MET A 40 33.59 9.03 1.50
N LYS A 41 34.82 9.39 1.88
CA LYS A 41 35.14 10.30 3.01
C LYS A 41 34.48 11.69 2.93
N ASN A 42 34.04 12.14 1.75
CA ASN A 42 33.53 13.50 1.50
C ASN A 42 32.09 13.57 0.98
N VAL A 43 31.31 12.50 1.10
CA VAL A 43 29.90 12.59 0.69
C VAL A 43 29.11 13.29 1.79
N LYS A 44 28.57 14.48 1.47
CA LYS A 44 27.56 15.12 2.32
C LYS A 44 26.38 14.14 2.43
N HIS A 45 26.26 13.52 3.60
CA HIS A 45 25.11 12.71 3.92
C HIS A 45 23.91 13.65 4.05
N PHE A 46 23.12 13.77 2.98
CA PHE A 46 21.87 14.49 3.05
C PHE A 46 20.97 13.76 4.04
N ARG A 47 20.53 14.45 5.09
CA ARG A 47 19.56 13.88 6.04
C ARG A 47 18.27 13.58 5.27
N ASN A 48 18.05 12.29 5.01
CA ASN A 48 16.76 11.66 4.74
C ASN A 48 15.78 12.51 3.91
N PHE A 49 15.84 12.38 2.58
CA PHE A 49 14.76 12.79 1.67
C PHE A 49 13.49 11.94 1.78
N PHE A 50 13.41 11.02 2.76
CA PHE A 50 12.16 10.38 3.09
C PHE A 50 11.26 11.43 3.73
N VAL A 51 10.40 12.04 2.91
CA VAL A 51 9.18 12.71 3.36
C VAL A 51 8.59 11.79 4.41
N LYS A 52 8.50 12.25 5.67
CA LYS A 52 7.76 11.51 6.70
C LYS A 52 6.43 11.13 6.07
N LYS A 53 6.16 9.83 5.87
CA LYS A 53 4.84 9.39 5.42
C LYS A 53 3.86 10.09 6.36
N ASN A 54 3.05 11.00 5.83
CA ASN A 54 1.94 11.54 6.59
C ASN A 54 1.13 10.31 7.01
N GLU A 55 1.18 9.97 8.29
CA GLU A 55 0.40 8.85 8.80
C GLU A 55 -1.05 9.10 8.36
N PRO A 56 -1.70 8.13 7.70
CA PRO A 56 -3.06 8.31 7.24
C PRO A 56 -3.91 8.63 8.48
N LYS A 57 -4.31 9.88 8.62
CA LYS A 57 -5.17 10.32 9.69
C LYS A 57 -6.49 9.57 9.52
N ILE A 58 -6.75 8.60 10.39
CA ILE A 58 -7.99 7.83 10.36
C ILE A 58 -9.11 8.80 10.70
N VAL A 59 -9.87 9.20 9.68
CA VAL A 59 -11.04 10.08 9.81
C VAL A 59 -12.30 9.24 9.67
N CYS A 60 -13.27 9.48 10.54
CA CYS A 60 -14.56 8.85 10.47
C CYS A 60 -15.43 9.48 9.38
N ASN A 61 -15.86 8.72 8.36
CA ASN A 61 -16.73 9.22 7.28
C ASN A 61 -18.14 9.63 7.74
N TYR A 62 -18.52 9.39 9.00
CA TYR A 62 -19.83 9.76 9.54
C TYR A 62 -19.79 11.08 10.32
N CYS A 63 -18.85 11.22 11.28
CA CYS A 63 -18.77 12.40 12.14
C CYS A 63 -17.57 13.30 11.85
N GLY A 64 -16.69 12.95 10.90
CA GLY A 64 -15.51 13.73 10.53
C GLY A 64 -14.41 13.78 11.60
N SER A 65 -14.58 13.12 12.75
CA SER A 65 -13.59 13.12 13.82
C SER A 65 -12.45 12.12 13.55
N PHE A 66 -11.27 12.43 14.07
CA PHE A 66 -10.09 11.57 13.97
C PHE A 66 -10.14 10.39 14.97
N GLY A 67 -9.34 9.36 14.69
CA GLY A 67 -9.05 8.26 15.61
C GLY A 67 -9.97 7.04 15.51
N HIS A 68 -10.98 7.04 14.63
CA HIS A 68 -11.88 5.91 14.45
C HIS A 68 -12.53 5.87 13.06
N ILE A 69 -13.10 4.72 12.68
CA ILE A 69 -13.81 4.50 11.42
C ILE A 69 -15.33 4.52 11.62
N SER A 70 -16.10 4.68 10.54
CA SER A 70 -17.57 4.81 10.64
C SER A 70 -18.29 3.63 11.31
N THR A 71 -17.72 2.44 11.32
CA THR A 71 -18.32 1.27 11.99
C THR A 71 -18.22 1.35 13.52
N SER A 72 -17.16 1.97 14.04
CA SER A 72 -16.93 2.18 15.48
C SER A 72 -17.40 3.55 15.98
N CYS A 73 -18.03 4.36 15.12
CA CYS A 73 -18.51 5.70 15.47
C CYS A 73 -19.63 5.66 16.53
N ILE A 74 -19.41 6.37 17.65
CA ILE A 74 -20.36 6.47 18.76
C ILE A 74 -21.69 7.10 18.30
N HIS A 75 -21.63 8.16 17.49
CA HIS A 75 -22.82 8.81 16.95
C HIS A 75 -23.68 7.85 16.11
N LYS A 76 -23.04 6.96 15.33
CA LYS A 76 -23.73 5.92 14.57
C LYS A 76 -24.27 4.80 15.47
N LYS A 77 -23.56 4.46 16.53
CA LYS A 77 -23.95 3.43 17.52
C LYS A 77 -25.19 3.85 18.29
N ASN A 78 -25.27 5.11 18.70
CA ASN A 78 -26.40 5.67 19.44
C ASN A 78 -27.69 5.72 18.60
N LEU A 79 -27.58 5.93 17.29
CA LEU A 79 -28.72 5.85 16.36
C LEU A 79 -29.12 4.40 15.99
N GLY A 80 -28.48 3.38 16.56
CA GLY A 80 -28.76 1.97 16.25
C GLY A 80 -28.33 1.52 14.84
N LEU A 81 -27.77 2.41 14.02
CA LEU A 81 -27.41 2.18 12.61
C LEU A 81 -26.16 1.29 12.42
N VAL A 82 -25.45 0.95 13.50
CA VAL A 82 -24.27 0.07 13.44
C VAL A 82 -24.65 -1.36 13.06
N LYS A 83 -25.86 -1.83 13.42
CA LYS A 83 -26.33 -3.19 13.15
C LYS A 83 -27.28 -3.31 11.95
N ALA A 84 -27.55 -2.23 11.24
CA ALA A 84 -28.38 -2.26 10.03
C ALA A 84 -27.65 -3.09 8.96
N ARG A 85 -28.04 -4.36 8.80
CA ARG A 85 -27.54 -5.24 7.75
C ARG A 85 -27.94 -4.65 6.41
N LYS A 86 -26.96 -4.21 5.62
CA LYS A 86 -27.18 -3.82 4.23
C LYS A 86 -27.23 -5.10 3.40
N VAL A 87 -28.44 -5.53 3.06
CA VAL A 87 -28.65 -6.59 2.06
C VAL A 87 -28.54 -5.93 0.69
N TRP A 88 -27.79 -6.54 -0.23
CA TRP A 88 -27.72 -6.06 -1.60
C TRP A 88 -29.01 -6.45 -2.31
N VAL A 89 -29.75 -5.47 -2.84
CA VAL A 89 -31.04 -5.68 -3.51
C VAL A 89 -30.99 -5.03 -4.89
N PRO A 90 -31.50 -5.68 -5.96
CA PRO A 90 -31.59 -5.07 -7.28
C PRO A 90 -32.30 -3.71 -7.26
N LYS A 91 -31.87 -2.78 -8.12
CA LYS A 91 -32.51 -1.46 -8.23
C LYS A 91 -33.97 -1.64 -8.68
N GLY A 92 -34.90 -1.06 -7.90
CA GLY A 92 -36.35 -1.14 -8.15
C GLY A 92 -37.13 -1.98 -7.14
N THR A 93 -36.47 -2.67 -6.21
CA THR A 93 -37.17 -3.43 -5.17
C THR A 93 -37.57 -2.53 -3.99
N PHE A 94 -38.86 -2.22 -3.89
CA PHE A 94 -39.44 -1.65 -2.66
C PHE A 94 -39.72 -2.81 -1.69
N VAL A 95 -38.97 -2.90 -0.59
CA VAL A 95 -39.21 -3.93 0.44
C VAL A 95 -40.41 -3.50 1.28
N THR A 96 -41.63 -3.75 0.79
CA THR A 96 -42.87 -3.39 1.48
C THR A 96 -43.48 -4.50 2.34
N ASN A 97 -42.84 -5.67 2.44
CA ASN A 97 -43.41 -6.75 3.24
C ASN A 97 -42.33 -7.65 3.88
N LEU A 98 -41.79 -7.19 5.01
CA LEU A 98 -41.07 -8.08 5.93
C LEU A 98 -42.12 -8.86 6.71
N GLN A 99 -42.52 -10.04 6.23
CA GLN A 99 -43.32 -10.98 7.02
C GLN A 99 -42.51 -11.34 8.28
N GLY A 100 -42.96 -10.80 9.41
CA GLY A 100 -42.36 -11.06 10.72
C GLY A 100 -42.58 -12.49 11.19
N PRO A 101 -41.78 -12.97 12.15
CA PRO A 101 -41.88 -14.32 12.68
C PRO A 101 -43.06 -14.40 13.65
N LYS A 102 -44.29 -14.52 13.12
CA LYS A 102 -45.52 -15.01 13.78
C LYS A 102 -46.72 -14.82 12.84
N PHE A 103 -46.92 -15.76 11.92
CA PHE A 103 -48.27 -16.03 11.42
C PHE A 103 -48.53 -17.52 11.61
N LYS A 104 -49.39 -17.82 12.59
CA LYS A 104 -50.09 -19.11 12.65
C LYS A 104 -50.85 -19.24 11.33
N TRP A 105 -50.53 -20.27 10.55
CA TRP A 105 -51.37 -20.68 9.45
C TRP A 105 -52.74 -21.06 10.00
N VAL A 106 -53.77 -20.33 9.59
CA VAL A 106 -55.16 -20.77 9.76
C VAL A 106 -55.70 -21.03 8.34
N PRO A 107 -56.06 -22.27 7.99
CA PRO A 107 -56.74 -22.55 6.74
C PRO A 107 -58.12 -21.87 6.75
N LYS A 108 -58.47 -21.17 5.67
CA LYS A 108 -59.83 -20.68 5.49
C LYS A 108 -60.74 -21.86 5.13
N VAL A 109 -61.86 -21.97 5.85
CA VAL A 109 -63.06 -22.72 5.44
C VAL A 109 -63.87 -21.83 4.51
#